data_AF-A0AAD3RI08-F1
#
_entry.id   AF-A0AAD3RI08-F1
#
_cell.length_a   1.000
_cell.length_b   1.000
_cell.length_c   1.000
_cell.angle_alpha   90.00
_cell.angle_beta   90.00
_cell.angle_gamma   90.00
#
_symmetry.space_group_name_H-M   'P 1'
#
loop_
_entity.id
_entity.type
_entity.pdbx_description
1 polymer ?
#
loop_
_entity_poly.entity_id
_entity_poly.type
_entity_poly.pdbx_seq_one_letter_code
_entity_poly.pdbx_strand_id
1 'polypeptide(L)'
;MCVCDPWWMGSHRLRDMVFSPDHQYIYLLSDRQVTRLPVESCEQYSSCSDCLGSGDPHCGWCVLFNKCSTQAACDKWEEPQHFNTQLDQCVDMSVTPSNMSVTSPATQ
;
A
#
# COMPACT_ATOMS: atom_id res chain seq x y z
N MET A 1 8.84 -5.03 -4.89
CA MET A 1 10.31 -4.94 -4.75
C MET A 1 10.57 -4.54 -3.33
N CYS A 2 11.33 -5.33 -2.55
CA CYS A 2 11.67 -4.98 -1.18
C CYS A 2 12.27 -3.56 -1.17
N VAL A 3 11.68 -2.64 -0.40
CA VAL A 3 12.31 -1.37 -0.09
C VAL A 3 13.52 -1.68 0.79
N CYS A 4 14.67 -1.83 0.16
CA CYS A 4 15.94 -1.72 0.82
C CYS A 4 16.06 -0.24 1.27
N ASP A 5 15.57 0.06 2.46
CA ASP A 5 15.75 1.38 3.06
C ASP A 5 17.27 1.72 3.02
N PRO A 6 17.68 2.88 2.46
CA PRO A 6 19.08 3.18 2.17
C PRO A 6 20.01 3.17 3.40
N TRP A 7 19.45 3.24 4.60
CA TRP A 7 20.19 3.30 5.86
C TRP A 7 20.70 1.92 6.36
N TRP A 8 20.19 0.79 5.82
CA TRP A 8 20.57 -0.56 6.29
C TRP A 8 21.80 -1.15 5.59
N MET A 9 22.27 -0.56 4.49
CA MET A 9 23.34 -1.11 3.67
C MET A 9 24.76 -0.90 4.25
N GLY A 10 24.89 -0.23 5.40
CA GLY A 10 26.19 0.23 5.91
C GLY A 10 26.89 -0.62 6.98
N SER A 11 26.24 -1.59 7.62
CA SER A 11 26.74 -2.07 8.94
C SER A 11 26.69 -3.57 9.22
N HIS A 12 26.12 -4.42 8.36
CA HIS A 12 25.92 -5.83 8.71
C HIS A 12 26.49 -6.80 7.68
N ARG A 13 27.49 -7.60 8.10
CA ARG A 13 27.96 -8.77 7.34
C ARG A 13 26.87 -9.84 7.43
N LEU A 14 26.01 -9.90 6.41
CA LEU A 14 24.90 -10.85 6.32
C LEU A 14 25.45 -12.26 6.14
N ARG A 15 25.02 -13.20 6.99
CA ARG A 15 25.37 -14.61 6.84
C ARG A 15 24.30 -15.38 6.08
N ASP A 16 23.04 -15.17 6.46
CA ASP A 16 21.90 -15.90 5.94
C ASP A 16 20.65 -15.02 5.87
N MET A 17 19.77 -15.32 4.91
CA MET A 17 18.42 -14.75 4.77
C MET A 17 17.41 -15.88 4.67
N VAL A 18 16.34 -15.82 5.45
CA VAL A 18 15.31 -16.88 5.47
C VAL A 18 13.92 -16.26 5.51
N PHE A 19 13.00 -16.77 4.70
CA PHE A 19 11.59 -16.39 4.76
C PHE A 19 10.91 -16.98 6.00
N SER A 20 9.97 -16.23 6.57
CA SER A 20 9.03 -16.78 7.53
C SER A 20 8.16 -17.86 6.87
N PRO A 21 7.61 -18.83 7.63
CA PRO A 21 6.77 -19.90 7.06
C PRO A 21 5.54 -19.37 6.29
N ASP A 22 5.00 -18.24 6.70
CA ASP A 22 3.87 -17.52 6.08
C ASP A 22 4.30 -16.55 4.96
N HIS A 23 5.60 -16.47 4.65
CA HIS A 23 6.18 -15.60 3.63
C HIS A 23 5.88 -14.10 3.81
N GLN A 24 5.50 -13.67 5.03
CA GLN A 24 5.24 -12.26 5.34
C GLN A 24 6.49 -11.48 5.73
N TYR A 25 7.54 -12.18 6.19
CA TYR A 25 8.76 -11.58 6.68
C TYR A 25 10.01 -12.28 6.13
N ILE A 26 11.09 -11.51 6.02
CA ILE A 26 12.45 -12.00 5.80
C ILE A 26 13.23 -11.78 7.08
N TYR A 27 13.82 -12.85 7.60
CA TYR A 27 14.77 -12.79 8.70
C TYR A 27 16.18 -12.67 8.11
N LEU A 28 16.84 -11.55 8.40
CA LEU A 28 18.24 -11.30 8.08
C LEU A 28 19.08 -11.63 9.29
N LEU A 29 20.01 -12.56 9.14
CA LEU A 29 20.96 -12.93 10.19
C LEU A 29 22.31 -12.25 9.95
N SER A 30 22.77 -11.53 10.96
CA SER A 30 24.13 -10.99 11.04
C SER A 30 24.89 -11.63 12.21
N ASP A 31 26.19 -11.35 12.32
CA ASP A 31 27.06 -11.92 13.36
C ASP A 31 26.53 -11.74 14.79
N ARG A 32 25.75 -10.69 15.07
CA ARG A 32 25.29 -10.33 16.43
C ARG A 32 23.82 -9.93 16.53
N GLN A 33 23.09 -9.90 15.42
CA GLN A 33 21.71 -9.43 15.38
C GLN A 33 20.90 -10.19 14.34
N VAL A 34 19.64 -10.44 14.67
CA VAL A 34 18.62 -10.92 13.72
C VAL A 34 17.65 -9.76 13.49
N THR A 35 17.45 -9.40 12.22
CA THR A 35 16.51 -8.35 11.81
C THR A 35 15.35 -8.99 11.08
N ARG A 36 14.12 -8.66 11.47
CA ARG A 36 12.89 -9.10 10.79
C ARG A 36 12.39 -7.96 9.91
N LEU A 37 12.38 -8.17 8.60
CA LEU A 37 11.88 -7.21 7.62
C LEU A 37 10.56 -7.70 7.03
N PRO A 38 9.53 -6.85 6.91
CA PRO A 38 8.33 -7.23 6.16
C PRO A 38 8.67 -7.35 4.66
N VAL A 39 8.01 -8.28 3.97
CA VAL A 39 8.21 -8.50 2.53
C VAL A 39 7.60 -7.36 1.70
N GLU A 40 6.54 -6.75 2.23
CA GLU A 40 5.80 -5.65 1.64
C GLU A 40 5.87 -4.41 2.55
N SER A 41 5.65 -3.24 1.95
CA SER A 41 5.58 -1.97 2.65
C SER A 41 4.54 -1.06 1.99
N CYS A 42 3.38 -1.61 1.66
CA CYS A 42 2.32 -0.93 0.93
C CYS A 42 1.87 0.36 1.62
N GLU A 43 1.88 0.39 2.95
CA GLU A 43 1.47 1.54 3.77
C GLU A 43 2.29 2.83 3.51
N GLN A 44 3.44 2.73 2.83
CA GLN A 44 4.21 3.91 2.43
C GLN A 44 3.50 4.78 1.37
N TYR A 45 2.55 4.21 0.62
CA TYR A 45 1.83 4.91 -0.44
C TYR A 45 0.52 5.48 0.09
N SER A 46 0.37 6.80 -0.01
CA SER A 46 -0.77 7.54 0.52
C SER A 46 -1.87 7.83 -0.51
N SER A 47 -1.65 7.49 -1.78
CA SER A 47 -2.62 7.66 -2.86
C SER A 47 -2.81 6.38 -3.68
N CYS A 48 -3.98 6.23 -4.30
CA CYS A 48 -4.27 5.09 -5.16
C CYS A 48 -3.29 5.02 -6.35
N SER A 49 -2.98 6.16 -6.95
CA SER A 49 -2.03 6.26 -8.06
C SER A 49 -0.61 5.86 -7.67
N ASP A 50 -0.13 6.25 -6.48
CA ASP A 50 1.21 5.87 -6.01
C ASP A 50 1.26 4.39 -5.64
N CYS A 51 0.21 3.90 -4.99
CA CYS A 51 0.08 2.50 -4.58
C CYS A 51 0.12 1.55 -5.78
N LEU A 52 -0.77 1.76 -6.74
CA LEU A 52 -0.91 0.89 -7.91
C LEU A 52 0.13 1.20 -8.99
N GLY A 53 0.66 2.43 -9.01
CA GLY A 53 1.76 2.84 -9.88
C GLY A 53 3.13 2.33 -9.41
N SER A 54 3.26 1.87 -8.17
CA SER A 54 4.50 1.25 -7.65
C SER A 54 4.88 -0.03 -8.39
N GLY A 55 3.89 -0.74 -8.95
CA GLY A 55 4.08 -2.04 -9.57
C GLY A 55 4.39 -3.17 -8.57
N ASP A 56 4.17 -2.97 -7.27
CA ASP A 56 4.36 -4.03 -6.29
C ASP A 56 3.16 -5.02 -6.30
N PRO A 57 3.37 -6.31 -6.63
CA PRO A 57 2.28 -7.27 -6.74
C PRO A 57 1.61 -7.63 -5.40
N HIS A 58 2.21 -7.26 -4.26
CA HIS A 58 1.59 -7.47 -2.94
C HIS A 58 0.62 -6.35 -2.58
N CYS A 59 0.71 -5.21 -3.26
CA CYS A 59 -0.03 -4.01 -2.91
C CYS A 59 -1.29 -3.84 -3.76
N GLY A 60 -2.36 -3.41 -3.10
CA GLY A 60 -3.55 -2.91 -3.73
C GLY A 60 -4.17 -1.80 -2.90
N TRP A 61 -5.14 -1.12 -3.49
CA TRP A 61 -5.80 0.02 -2.88
C TRP A 61 -7.10 -0.40 -2.20
N CYS A 62 -7.14 -0.28 -0.88
CA CYS A 62 -8.31 -0.57 -0.05
C CYS A 62 -9.23 0.66 -0.05
N VAL A 63 -10.23 0.64 -0.94
CA VAL A 63 -11.02 1.82 -1.35
C VAL A 63 -11.71 2.48 -0.16
N LEU A 64 -12.46 1.72 0.64
CA LEU A 64 -13.25 2.26 1.75
C LEU A 64 -12.40 2.82 2.89
N PHE A 65 -11.17 2.33 3.02
CA PHE A 65 -10.26 2.72 4.10
C PHE A 65 -9.19 3.72 3.63
N ASN A 66 -9.22 4.10 2.35
CA ASN A 66 -8.30 5.06 1.76
C ASN A 66 -6.82 4.75 2.09
N LYS A 67 -6.44 3.48 1.96
CA LYS A 67 -5.08 3.01 2.28
C LYS A 67 -4.56 2.02 1.23
N CYS A 68 -3.25 2.03 1.02
CA CYS A 68 -2.56 0.99 0.28
C CYS A 68 -2.19 -0.15 1.24
N SER A 69 -2.60 -1.37 0.94
CA SER A 69 -2.34 -2.54 1.80
C SER A 69 -2.27 -3.82 0.99
N THR A 70 -1.91 -4.92 1.65
CA THR A 70 -2.16 -6.25 1.09
C THR A 70 -3.66 -6.55 1.05
N GLN A 71 -4.03 -7.50 0.18
CA GLN A 71 -5.40 -7.98 0.05
C GLN A 71 -5.95 -8.52 1.38
N ALA A 72 -5.14 -9.30 2.11
CA ALA A 72 -5.53 -9.86 3.41
C ALA A 72 -5.72 -8.80 4.51
N ALA A 73 -5.09 -7.63 4.37
CA ALA A 73 -5.17 -6.52 5.34
C ALA A 73 -6.27 -5.50 5.01
N CYS A 74 -7.03 -5.72 3.93
CA CYS A 74 -8.19 -4.90 3.57
C CYS A 74 -9.48 -5.62 3.99
N ASP A 75 -10.22 -5.01 4.92
CA ASP A 75 -11.50 -5.58 5.36
C ASP A 75 -12.47 -5.66 4.19
N LYS A 76 -13.15 -6.81 4.06
CA LYS A 76 -14.13 -7.07 2.99
C LYS A 76 -13.56 -6.88 1.59
N TRP A 77 -12.28 -7.21 1.38
CA TRP A 77 -11.63 -7.12 0.06
C TRP A 77 -12.34 -7.94 -1.03
N GLU A 78 -13.08 -8.99 -0.67
CA GLU A 78 -13.85 -9.83 -1.59
C GLU A 78 -15.08 -9.13 -2.16
N GLU A 79 -15.57 -8.08 -1.50
CA GLU A 79 -16.71 -7.32 -2.00
C GLU A 79 -16.29 -6.52 -3.26
N PRO A 80 -17.15 -6.43 -4.30
CA PRO A 80 -16.82 -5.71 -5.51
C PRO A 80 -16.41 -4.25 -5.22
N GLN A 81 -15.33 -3.78 -5.86
CA GLN A 81 -14.82 -2.41 -5.73
C GLN A 81 -14.27 -2.04 -4.34
N HIS A 82 -14.01 -3.00 -3.45
CA HIS A 82 -13.39 -2.72 -2.15
C HIS A 82 -11.86 -2.78 -2.18
N PHE A 83 -11.29 -3.59 -3.07
CA PHE A 83 -9.85 -3.73 -3.23
C PHE A 83 -9.47 -3.63 -4.71
N ASN A 84 -8.79 -2.55 -5.07
CA ASN A 84 -8.37 -2.28 -6.44
C ASN A 84 -6.93 -2.75 -6.64
N THR A 85 -6.67 -3.32 -7.80
CA THR A 85 -5.34 -3.80 -8.21
C THR A 85 -4.85 -3.14 -9.49
N GLN A 86 -5.71 -2.38 -10.18
CA GLN A 86 -5.38 -1.68 -11.42
C GLN A 86 -5.63 -0.18 -11.30
N LEU A 87 -4.77 0.62 -11.93
CA LEU A 87 -4.81 2.09 -11.87
C LEU A 87 -6.12 2.69 -12.37
N ASP A 88 -6.77 2.06 -13.35
CA ASP A 88 -8.05 2.49 -13.93
C ASP A 88 -9.25 2.28 -12.99
N GLN A 89 -9.06 1.54 -11.89
CA GLN A 89 -10.07 1.32 -10.87
C GLN A 89 -10.05 2.39 -9.77
N CYS A 90 -9.03 3.27 -9.75
CA CYS A 90 -8.96 4.34 -8.76
C CYS A 90 -10.21 5.23 -8.80
N VAL A 91 -10.75 5.53 -7.62
CA VAL A 91 -11.97 6.34 -7.49
C VAL A 91 -11.70 7.77 -7.97
N ASP A 92 -12.54 8.24 -8.89
CA ASP A 92 -12.59 9.63 -9.33
C ASP A 92 -13.93 10.26 -8.92
N MET A 93 -13.91 11.50 -8.44
CA MET A 93 -15.10 12.19 -7.93
C MET A 93 -15.25 13.55 -8.62
N SER A 94 -16.34 13.70 -9.36
CA SER A 94 -16.70 14.95 -10.05
C SER A 94 -17.93 15.61 -9.43
N VAL A 95 -17.86 16.91 -9.16
CA VAL A 95 -18.99 17.69 -8.60
C VAL A 95 -19.55 18.65 -9.66
N THR A 96 -20.87 18.66 -9.87
CA THR A 96 -21.55 19.54 -10.83
C THR A 96 -22.78 20.21 -10.21
N PRO A 97 -22.90 21.56 -10.23
CA PRO A 97 -21.87 22.50 -10.68
C PRO A 97 -20.69 22.53 -9.71
N SER A 98 -19.48 22.73 -10.23
CA SER A 98 -18.28 22.84 -9.39
C SER A 98 -18.24 24.14 -8.57
N ASN A 99 -19.04 25.13 -8.97
CA ASN A 99 -19.18 26.41 -8.28
C ASN A 99 -20.67 26.77 -8.17
N MET A 100 -21.12 27.16 -6.98
CA MET A 100 -22.48 27.63 -6.73
C MET A 100 -22.44 28.95 -5.95
N SER A 101 -23.31 29.90 -6.32
CA SER A 101 -23.39 31.20 -5.62
C SER A 101 -24.05 31.05 -4.26
N VAL A 102 -23.60 31.80 -3.25
CA VAL A 102 -24.21 31.86 -1.91
C VAL A 102 -25.67 32.35 -1.97
N THR A 103 -26.02 33.16 -2.98
CA THR A 103 -27.38 33.67 -3.22
C THR A 103 -28.25 32.76 -4.10
N SER A 104 -27.76 31.58 -4.50
CA SER A 104 -28.55 30.66 -5.31
C SER A 104 -29.75 30.12 -4.50
N PRO A 105 -30.98 30.12 -5.05
CA PRO A 105 -32.08 29.42 -4.40
C PRO A 105 -31.77 27.92 -4.31
N ALA A 106 -32.09 27.29 -3.18
CA ALA A 106 -31.94 25.86 -3.00
C ALA A 106 -32.73 25.14 -4.11
N THR A 107 -32.01 24.41 -4.96
CA THR A 107 -32.63 23.60 -6.00
C THR A 107 -33.27 22.39 -5.31
N GLN A 108 -34.59 22.21 -5.46
CA GLN A 108 -35.32 21.01 -5.03
C GLN A 108 -34.93 19.80 -5.88
#